data_AF-A0A2A5CAF0-F1
#
_entry.id   AF-A0A2A5CAF0-F1
#
_cell.length_a   1.000
_cell.length_b   1.000
_cell.length_c   1.000
_cell.angle_alpha   90.00
_cell.angle_beta   90.00
_cell.angle_gamma   90.00
#
_symmetry.space_group_name_H-M   'P 1'
#
loop_
_entity.id
_entity.type
_entity.pdbx_description
1 polymer ?
#
loop_
_entity_poly.entity_id
_entity_poly.type
_entity_poly.pdbx_seq_one_letter_code
_entity_poly.pdbx_strand_id
1 'polypeptide(L)'
;MIDAEHAELVNILNDMTEGYRSKDIGHCKESWQLFCEKLEQHFDSEEKIMASFNYVKEEHNNCHQKILGQTLAVGRDCETLEDWRGCLYQIRDEILSQILRHDLHFAEHLIGIGYNEH
;
A
#
# COMPACT_ATOMS: atom_id res chain seq x y z
N MET A 1 14.65 -1.35 4.00
CA MET A 1 14.24 -0.48 2.87
C MET A 1 12.74 -0.61 2.68
N ILE A 2 12.24 -1.82 2.35
CA ILE A 2 10.81 -2.18 2.28
C ILE A 2 10.07 -1.87 3.60
N ASP A 3 10.61 -2.26 4.76
CA ASP A 3 9.98 -1.96 6.06
C ASP A 3 9.78 -0.45 6.33
N ALA A 4 10.64 0.40 5.78
CA ALA A 4 10.52 1.84 5.95
C ALA A 4 9.38 2.42 5.08
N GLU A 5 9.19 1.89 3.88
CA GLU A 5 8.09 2.24 2.99
C GLU A 5 6.74 1.80 3.60
N HIS A 6 6.69 0.60 4.18
CA HIS A 6 5.50 0.15 4.93
C HIS A 6 5.18 1.04 6.13
N ALA A 7 6.19 1.48 6.87
CA ALA A 7 5.99 2.41 7.98
C ALA A 7 5.44 3.75 7.49
N GLU A 8 5.90 4.24 6.33
CA GLU A 8 5.36 5.46 5.70
C GLU A 8 3.89 5.30 5.32
N LEU A 9 3.51 4.19 4.68
CA LEU A 9 2.13 3.87 4.34
C LEU A 9 1.22 3.86 5.59
N VAL A 10 1.66 3.20 6.67
CA VAL A 10 0.91 3.16 7.93
C VAL A 10 0.78 4.55 8.57
N ASN A 11 1.83 5.38 8.50
CA ASN A 11 1.78 6.74 9.03
C ASN A 11 0.74 7.60 8.29
N ILE A 12 0.64 7.46 6.97
CA ILE A 12 -0.38 8.16 6.18
C ILE A 12 -1.80 7.71 6.57
N LEU A 13 -2.01 6.42 6.81
CA LEU A 13 -3.31 5.92 7.29
C LEU A 13 -3.66 6.39 8.71
N ASN A 14 -2.65 6.54 9.58
CA ASN A 14 -2.84 7.13 10.90
C ASN A 14 -3.23 8.61 10.80
N ASP A 15 -2.61 9.35 9.88
CA ASP A 15 -2.95 10.75 9.60
C ASP A 15 -4.37 10.90 9.04
N MET A 16 -4.75 10.01 8.11
CA MET A 16 -6.13 9.92 7.61
C MET A 16 -7.13 9.62 8.73
N THR A 17 -6.77 8.75 9.68
CA THR A 17 -7.60 8.45 10.85
C THR A 17 -7.79 9.68 11.74
N GLU A 18 -6.77 10.56 11.83
CA GLU A 18 -6.88 11.81 12.57
C GLU A 18 -7.79 12.82 11.85
N GLY A 19 -7.67 12.94 10.53
CA GLY A 19 -8.62 13.69 9.70
C GLY A 19 -10.07 13.23 9.94
N TYR A 20 -10.30 11.91 9.94
CA TYR A 20 -11.60 11.33 10.22
C TYR A 20 -12.13 11.69 11.62
N ARG A 21 -11.30 11.55 12.66
CA ARG A 21 -11.66 11.90 14.06
C ARG A 21 -12.00 13.37 14.22
N SER A 22 -11.27 14.23 13.52
CA SER A 22 -11.49 15.67 13.47
C SER A 22 -12.66 16.09 12.57
N LYS A 23 -13.31 15.12 11.90
CA LYS A 23 -14.39 15.32 10.93
C LYS A 23 -13.96 16.16 9.72
N ASP A 24 -12.67 16.16 9.40
CA ASP A 24 -12.09 16.85 8.26
C ASP A 24 -12.03 15.92 7.06
N ILE A 25 -13.06 16.04 6.20
CA ILE A 25 -13.16 15.27 4.96
C ILE A 25 -12.08 15.67 3.96
N GLY A 26 -11.67 16.95 3.96
CA GLY A 26 -10.60 17.43 3.08
C GLY A 26 -9.28 16.74 3.41
N HIS A 27 -8.94 16.70 4.70
CA HIS A 27 -7.77 15.96 5.20
C HIS A 27 -7.84 14.47 4.85
N CYS A 28 -9.00 13.83 5.02
CA CYS A 28 -9.17 12.42 4.61
C CYS A 28 -8.86 12.20 3.12
N LYS A 29 -9.33 13.09 2.25
CA LYS A 29 -9.07 13.04 0.79
C LYS A 29 -7.59 13.21 0.48
N GLU A 30 -6.94 14.20 1.10
CA GLU A 30 -5.52 14.48 0.91
C GLU A 30 -4.64 13.32 1.38
N SER A 31 -4.86 12.80 2.58
CA SER A 31 -4.13 11.63 3.08
C SER A 31 -4.38 10.39 2.23
N TRP A 32 -5.61 10.21 1.71
CA TRP A 32 -5.92 9.07 0.83
C TRP A 32 -5.21 9.13 -0.52
N GLN A 33 -5.19 10.31 -1.14
CA GLN A 33 -4.45 10.51 -2.38
C GLN A 33 -2.96 10.24 -2.17
N LEU A 34 -2.39 10.77 -1.08
CA LEU A 34 -0.99 10.53 -0.72
C LEU A 34 -0.71 9.04 -0.48
N PHE A 35 -1.63 8.32 0.17
CA PHE A 35 -1.50 6.87 0.39
C PHE A 35 -1.43 6.11 -0.94
N CYS A 36 -2.30 6.44 -1.90
CA CYS A 36 -2.34 5.80 -3.21
C CYS A 36 -1.05 6.05 -4.00
N GLU A 37 -0.57 7.30 -4.02
CA GLU A 37 0.69 7.67 -4.68
C GLU A 37 1.89 6.94 -4.06
N LYS A 38 1.90 6.81 -2.74
CA LYS A 38 2.98 6.10 -2.02
C LYS A 38 2.94 4.60 -2.21
N LEU A 39 1.75 4.02 -2.29
CA LEU A 39 1.58 2.59 -2.56
C LEU A 39 2.07 2.22 -3.96
N GLU A 40 1.76 3.04 -4.97
CA GLU A 40 2.26 2.87 -6.33
C GLU A 40 3.80 2.97 -6.38
N GLN A 41 4.38 3.97 -5.69
CA GLN A 41 5.84 4.12 -5.60
C GLN A 41 6.53 2.94 -4.92
N HIS A 42 5.90 2.37 -3.89
CA HIS A 42 6.40 1.18 -3.21
C HIS A 42 6.45 -0.03 -4.16
N PHE A 43 5.34 -0.32 -4.85
CA PHE A 43 5.30 -1.41 -5.84
C PHE A 43 6.32 -1.22 -6.98
N ASP A 44 6.46 -0.01 -7.51
CA ASP A 44 7.48 0.32 -8.51
C ASP A 44 8.91 0.07 -8.01
N SER A 45 9.15 0.28 -6.71
CA SER A 45 10.45 0.08 -6.09
C SER A 45 10.77 -1.40 -5.93
N GLU A 46 9.80 -2.21 -5.50
CA GLU A 46 9.94 -3.66 -5.44
C GLU A 46 10.21 -4.27 -6.82
N GLU A 47 9.46 -3.85 -7.84
CA GLU A 47 9.64 -4.33 -9.21
C GLU A 47 11.02 -4.00 -9.78
N LYS A 48 11.58 -2.82 -9.45
CA LYS A 48 12.95 -2.46 -9.83
C LYS A 48 13.99 -3.33 -9.12
N ILE A 49 13.79 -3.60 -7.83
CA ILE A 49 14.67 -4.51 -7.07
C ILE A 49 14.62 -5.90 -7.71
N MET A 50 13.44 -6.44 -7.96
CA MET A 50 13.24 -7.73 -8.62
C MET A 50 13.93 -7.81 -9.99
N ALA A 51 13.74 -6.80 -10.84
CA ALA A 51 14.36 -6.72 -12.15
C ALA A 51 15.89 -6.74 -12.07
N SER A 52 16.48 -6.11 -11.04
CA SER A 52 17.94 -6.12 -10.82
C SER A 52 18.52 -7.51 -10.54
N PHE A 53 17.68 -8.46 -10.09
CA PHE A 53 18.04 -9.87 -9.86
C PHE A 53 17.59 -10.82 -10.98
N ASN A 54 17.21 -10.29 -12.16
CA ASN A 54 16.60 -11.06 -13.26
C ASN A 54 15.34 -11.85 -12.86
N TYR A 55 14.65 -11.41 -11.81
CA TYR A 55 13.40 -12.01 -11.38
C TYR A 55 12.24 -11.21 -11.95
N VAL A 56 11.75 -11.61 -13.13
CA VAL A 56 10.56 -11.01 -13.74
C VAL A 56 9.41 -11.99 -13.56
N LYS A 57 8.52 -11.72 -12.59
CA LYS A 57 7.26 -12.44 -12.45
C LYS A 57 6.12 -11.54 -12.84
N GLU A 58 5.58 -11.77 -14.04
CA GLU A 58 4.34 -11.14 -14.53
C GLU A 58 3.19 -11.29 -13.52
N GLU A 59 3.15 -12.41 -12.78
CA GLU A 59 2.18 -12.66 -11.70
C GLU A 59 2.28 -11.63 -10.55
N HIS A 60 3.49 -11.19 -10.20
CA HIS A 60 3.74 -10.23 -9.13
C HIS A 60 3.26 -8.82 -9.51
N ASN A 61 3.63 -8.37 -10.71
CA ASN A 61 3.15 -7.10 -11.27
C ASN A 61 1.62 -7.09 -11.41
N ASN A 62 1.02 -8.18 -11.89
CA ASN A 62 -0.44 -8.29 -11.98
C ASN A 62 -1.12 -8.20 -10.61
N CYS A 63 -0.48 -8.70 -9.56
CA CYS A 63 -0.96 -8.58 -8.19
C CYS A 63 -0.91 -7.12 -7.71
N HIS A 64 0.21 -6.43 -7.92
CA HIS A 64 0.35 -4.99 -7.61
C HIS A 64 -0.71 -4.15 -8.30
N GLN A 65 -0.91 -4.33 -9.60
CA GLN A 65 -1.92 -3.61 -10.37
C GLN A 65 -3.34 -3.89 -9.86
N LYS A 66 -3.62 -5.13 -9.43
CA LYS A 66 -4.90 -5.48 -8.82
C LYS A 66 -5.11 -4.79 -7.46
N ILE A 67 -4.11 -4.83 -6.58
CA ILE A 67 -4.18 -4.19 -5.26
C ILE A 67 -4.34 -2.66 -5.42
N LEU A 68 -3.56 -2.04 -6.32
CA LEU A 68 -3.64 -0.61 -6.60
C LEU A 68 -5.01 -0.23 -7.17
N GLY A 69 -5.53 -1.00 -8.13
CA GLY A 69 -6.85 -0.77 -8.71
C GLY A 69 -7.98 -0.89 -7.68
N GLN A 70 -7.91 -1.90 -6.80
CA GLN A 70 -8.85 -2.04 -5.68
C GLN A 70 -8.75 -0.86 -4.72
N THR A 71 -7.53 -0.49 -4.33
CA THR A 71 -7.27 0.65 -3.44
C THR A 71 -7.87 1.92 -4.03
N LEU A 72 -7.50 2.31 -5.24
CA LEU A 72 -8.04 3.50 -5.90
C LEU A 72 -9.58 3.50 -5.97
N ALA A 73 -10.20 2.33 -6.17
CA ALA A 73 -11.66 2.22 -6.23
C ALA A 73 -12.33 2.49 -4.87
N VAL A 74 -11.73 2.07 -3.75
CA VAL A 74 -12.32 2.22 -2.41
C VAL A 74 -12.56 3.68 -2.06
N GLY A 75 -11.59 4.57 -2.31
CA GLY A 75 -11.72 5.98 -1.94
C GLY A 75 -12.21 6.91 -3.04
N ARG A 76 -12.45 6.41 -4.27
CA ARG A 76 -12.84 7.24 -5.42
C ARG A 76 -14.09 8.08 -5.16
N ASP A 77 -15.11 7.48 -4.56
CA ASP A 77 -16.44 8.08 -4.39
C ASP A 77 -16.74 8.41 -2.91
N CYS A 78 -15.70 8.48 -2.07
CA CYS A 78 -15.88 8.81 -0.66
C CYS A 78 -16.11 10.33 -0.46
N GLU A 79 -17.34 10.70 -0.10
CA GLU A 79 -17.76 12.10 0.02
C GLU A 79 -18.24 12.47 1.43
N THR A 80 -18.63 11.49 2.23
CA THR A 80 -19.14 11.68 3.59
C THR A 80 -18.25 11.01 4.63
N LEU A 81 -18.41 11.38 5.90
CA LEU A 81 -17.70 10.71 7.00
C LEU A 81 -18.02 9.21 7.07
N GLU A 82 -19.23 8.79 6.74
CA GLU A 82 -19.56 7.36 6.77
C GLU A 82 -18.84 6.60 5.64
N ASP A 83 -18.70 7.22 4.46
CA ASP A 83 -17.91 6.65 3.38
C ASP A 83 -16.44 6.49 3.81
N TRP A 84 -15.86 7.53 4.41
CA TRP A 84 -14.47 7.49 4.91
C TRP A 84 -14.25 6.49 6.04
N ARG A 85 -15.27 6.28 6.89
CA ARG A 85 -15.26 5.22 7.90
C ARG A 85 -15.22 3.84 7.23
N GLY A 86 -16.05 3.63 6.21
CA GLY A 86 -16.05 2.40 5.41
C GLY A 86 -14.70 2.16 4.74
N CYS A 87 -14.15 3.20 4.11
CA CYS A 87 -12.82 3.19 3.49
C CYS A 87 -11.73 2.75 4.48
N LEU A 88 -11.65 3.37 5.66
CA LEU A 88 -10.68 3.01 6.70
C LEU A 88 -10.79 1.54 7.15
N TYR A 89 -12.02 1.01 7.29
CA TYR A 89 -12.20 -0.40 7.63
C TYR A 89 -11.76 -1.33 6.51
N GLN A 90 -12.12 -1.02 5.26
CA GLN A 90 -11.75 -1.84 4.12
C GLN A 90 -10.24 -1.89 3.92
N ILE A 91 -9.55 -0.76 4.09
CA ILE A 91 -8.09 -0.72 4.03
C ILE A 91 -7.48 -1.61 5.10
N ARG A 92 -7.94 -1.47 6.35
CA ARG A 92 -7.42 -2.22 7.49
C ARG A 92 -7.60 -3.72 7.30
N ASP A 93 -8.79 -4.15 6.88
CA ASP A 93 -9.16 -5.56 6.88
C ASP A 93 -8.72 -6.30 5.61
N GLU A 94 -8.73 -5.62 4.46
CA GLU A 94 -8.51 -6.26 3.16
C GLU A 94 -7.20 -5.84 2.50
N ILE A 95 -6.93 -4.54 2.39
CA ILE A 95 -5.82 -4.03 1.57
C ILE A 95 -4.48 -4.21 2.29
N LEU A 96 -4.38 -3.82 3.57
CA LEU A 96 -3.15 -4.00 4.34
C LEU A 96 -2.75 -5.48 4.47
N SER A 97 -3.72 -6.37 4.65
CA SER A 97 -3.42 -7.81 4.69
C SER A 97 -2.95 -8.34 3.34
N GLN A 98 -3.37 -7.75 2.22
CA GLN A 98 -2.91 -8.17 0.89
C GLN A 98 -1.49 -7.69 0.62
N ILE A 99 -1.19 -6.43 0.93
CA ILE A 99 0.16 -5.84 0.84
C ILE A 99 1.14 -6.71 1.65
N LEU A 100 0.93 -6.84 2.96
CA LEU A 100 1.84 -7.57 3.84
C LEU A 100 2.05 -9.05 3.45
N ARG A 101 1.03 -9.74 2.95
CA ARG A 101 1.18 -11.13 2.48
C ARG A 101 2.00 -11.21 1.22
N HIS A 102 1.84 -10.25 0.32
CA HIS A 102 2.58 -10.19 -0.93
C HIS A 102 4.06 -9.90 -0.67
N ASP A 103 4.34 -8.91 0.19
CA ASP A 103 5.71 -8.51 0.50
C ASP A 103 6.45 -9.59 1.29
N LEU A 104 5.74 -10.40 2.10
CA LEU A 104 6.34 -11.55 2.78
C LEU A 104 6.90 -12.56 1.77
N HIS A 105 6.16 -12.88 0.72
CA HIS A 105 6.63 -13.80 -0.33
C HIS A 105 7.82 -13.21 -1.10
N PHE A 106 7.86 -11.90 -1.29
CA PHE A 106 9.00 -11.23 -1.90
C PHE A 106 10.23 -11.22 -0.98
N ALA A 107 10.05 -10.91 0.31
CA ALA A 107 11.11 -10.95 1.32
C ALA A 107 11.72 -12.36 1.48
N GLU A 108 10.89 -13.41 1.48
CA GLU A 108 11.36 -14.81 1.47
C GLU A 108 12.24 -15.10 0.25
N HIS A 109 11.88 -14.59 -0.93
CA HIS A 109 12.67 -14.73 -2.14
C HIS A 109 14.01 -14.00 -2.04
N LEU A 110 14.03 -12.76 -1.57
CA LEU A 110 15.24 -11.97 -1.36
C LEU A 110 16.22 -12.63 -0.38
N ILE A 111 15.71 -13.22 0.71
CA ILE A 111 16.51 -14.03 1.65
C ILE A 111 17.09 -15.26 0.93
N GLY A 112 16.27 -15.96 0.15
CA GLY A 112 16.68 -17.14 -0.61
C GLY A 112 17.81 -16.90 -1.61
N ILE A 113 17.94 -15.68 -2.12
CA ILE A 113 19.03 -15.27 -3.04
C ILE A 113 20.19 -14.55 -2.35
N GLY A 114 20.18 -14.44 -1.01
CA GLY A 114 21.28 -13.87 -0.21
C GLY A 114 21.31 -12.34 -0.14
N TYR A 115 20.22 -11.64 -0.47
CA TYR A 115 20.19 -10.17 -0.46
C TYR A 115 20.28 -9.57 0.96
N ASN A 116 19.85 -10.31 1.98
CA ASN A 116 19.85 -9.87 3.39
C ASN A 116 21.15 -10.19 4.16
N GLU A 117 22.25 -10.58 3.51
CA GLU A 117 23.55 -10.85 4.18
C GLU A 117 24.43 -9.59 4.39
N HIS A 118 23.93 -8.38 4.11
CA HIS A 118 24.70 -7.13 4.24
C HIS A 118 23.95 -6.02 4.97
#